data_AF-M1EP05-F1
#
_entry.id   AF-M1EP05-F1
#
_cell.length_a   1.000
_cell.length_b   1.000
_cell.length_c   1.000
_cell.angle_alpha   90.00
_cell.angle_beta   90.00
_cell.angle_gamma   90.00
#
_symmetry.space_group_name_H-M   'P 1'
#
loop_
_entity.id
_entity.type
_entity.pdbx_description
1 polymer ?
#
loop_
_entity_poly.entity_id
_entity_poly.type
_entity_poly.pdbx_seq_one_letter_code
_entity_poly.pdbx_strand_id
1 'polypeptide(L)'
;LLVGSLPDMNKMLDKEDFTMMKRAIFATQRQSFPPVCTHNMLDDSSDPILTTIRRIGLFNSSADRVKVIFHPEFLSSTSPLLPVDYEEFVRGCHLGVFPSYYEPWGYTPAECTVMGIPSISTNLSGFGCFMEEHIADPSAYGIYILDRRFRSLDDSCSQLTSFLYSFCQQSRRQRIIQRNRTERLSDLLDWKYLGRYYMSARHMALAKAFPEHFTYEPHEADAAQGYRYPRPASVPPSPSLSRHSSPHQSEDEDEPRDGLPDVDGERYDEDEEAAKDRRNIRAPDWPRRASCASSTSGSKRSSVDTAPSSSLSTPSEPLSPASSLGEER
;
A
#
# COMPACT_ATOMS: atom_id res chain seq x y z
N LEU A 1 56.78 3.44 13.26
CA LEU A 1 55.80 2.37 12.95
C LEU A 1 54.66 2.51 13.94
N LEU A 2 53.52 3.06 13.50
CA LEU A 2 52.30 3.08 14.31
C LEU A 2 51.69 1.67 14.23
N VAL A 3 51.91 0.88 15.27
CA VAL A 3 51.25 -0.43 15.41
C VAL A 3 49.87 -0.15 16.00
N GLY A 4 48.81 -0.43 15.24
CA GLY A 4 47.44 -0.37 15.74
C GLY A 4 47.23 -1.49 16.75
N SER A 5 46.76 -1.14 17.95
CA SER A 5 46.28 -2.11 18.94
C SER A 5 44.79 -1.92 19.15
N LEU A 6 44.07 -3.03 19.36
CA LEU A 6 42.66 -3.00 19.72
C LEU A 6 42.49 -2.18 21.01
N PRO A 7 41.55 -1.22 21.07
CA PRO A 7 41.33 -0.44 22.28
C PRO A 7 40.85 -1.33 23.43
N ASP A 8 41.36 -1.06 24.63
CA ASP A 8 40.90 -1.72 25.84
C ASP A 8 39.43 -1.34 26.13
N MET A 9 38.55 -2.33 26.14
CA MET A 9 37.11 -2.16 26.40
C MET A 9 36.84 -1.48 27.75
N ASN A 10 37.71 -1.66 28.75
CA ASN A 10 37.56 -1.04 30.06
C ASN A 10 37.88 0.47 30.07
N LYS A 11 38.48 0.98 28.97
CA LYS A 11 38.83 2.39 28.77
C LYS A 11 37.99 3.05 27.68
N MET A 12 36.99 2.34 27.14
CA MET A 12 36.08 2.91 26.15
C MET A 12 35.00 3.80 26.78
N LEU A 13 34.69 3.59 28.06
CA LEU A 13 33.69 4.37 28.79
C LEU A 13 34.31 4.89 30.08
N ASP A 14 34.16 6.19 30.29
CA ASP A 14 34.63 6.84 31.50
C ASP A 14 33.60 6.70 32.62
N LYS A 15 34.03 6.99 33.85
CA LYS A 15 33.15 6.93 35.04
C LYS A 15 31.94 7.87 34.91
N GLU A 16 32.09 8.97 34.19
CA GLU A 16 31.02 9.93 33.92
C GLU A 16 29.94 9.31 33.04
N ASP A 17 30.32 8.59 31.97
CA ASP A 17 29.39 7.86 31.09
C ASP A 17 28.56 6.85 31.89
N PHE A 18 29.21 6.07 32.76
CA PHE A 18 28.50 5.13 33.63
C PHE A 18 27.51 5.82 34.58
N THR A 19 27.85 7.02 35.06
CA THR A 19 26.98 7.78 35.95
C THR A 19 25.76 8.32 35.20
N MET A 20 25.98 8.86 34.00
CA MET A 20 24.91 9.33 33.12
C MET A 20 23.97 8.19 32.70
N MET A 21 24.52 7.04 32.27
CA MET A 21 23.73 5.86 31.91
C MET A 21 22.91 5.33 33.09
N LYS A 22 23.50 5.22 34.29
CA LYS A 22 22.76 4.78 35.49
C LYS A 22 21.60 5.72 35.80
N ARG A 23 21.82 7.04 35.69
CA ARG A 23 20.77 8.03 35.89
C ARG A 23 19.65 7.91 34.86
N ALA A 24 20.01 7.69 33.58
CA ALA A 24 19.03 7.48 32.51
C ALA A 24 18.22 6.19 32.74
N ILE A 25 18.88 5.07 33.03
CA ILE A 25 18.21 3.79 33.34
C ILE A 25 17.24 3.96 34.51
N PHE A 26 17.69 4.59 35.60
CA PHE A 26 16.83 4.83 36.76
C PHE A 26 15.59 5.67 36.40
N ALA A 27 15.75 6.72 35.57
CA ALA A 27 14.63 7.55 35.12
C ALA A 27 13.63 6.79 34.21
N THR A 28 14.06 5.72 33.52
CA THR A 28 13.18 4.92 32.67
C THR A 28 12.39 3.84 33.42
N GLN A 29 12.71 3.56 34.69
CA GLN A 29 12.02 2.52 35.46
C GLN A 29 10.55 2.91 35.72
N ARG A 30 9.64 1.97 35.51
CA ARG A 30 8.19 2.12 35.75
C ARG A 30 7.64 0.87 36.44
N GLN A 31 6.68 1.08 37.33
CA GLN A 31 5.98 0.00 38.06
C GLN A 31 4.61 -0.35 37.43
N SER A 32 4.09 0.51 36.57
CA SER A 32 2.83 0.29 35.86
C SER A 32 3.06 -0.36 34.49
N PHE A 33 2.03 -1.02 33.96
CA PHE A 33 2.05 -1.45 32.57
C PHE A 33 2.08 -0.26 31.60
N PRO A 34 2.61 -0.44 30.37
CA PRO A 34 2.49 0.56 29.32
C PRO A 34 1.01 0.90 29.07
N PRO A 35 0.64 2.19 29.04
CA PRO A 35 -0.75 2.58 28.86
C PRO A 35 -1.28 2.14 27.49
N VAL A 36 -2.58 1.81 27.44
CA VAL A 36 -3.27 1.44 26.19
C VAL A 36 -3.77 2.66 25.42
N CYS A 37 -3.81 3.86 26.02
CA CYS A 37 -4.25 5.10 25.38
C CYS A 37 -3.16 6.17 25.52
N THR A 38 -2.92 6.96 24.47
CA THR A 38 -1.94 8.05 24.52
C THR A 38 -2.48 9.34 25.12
N HIS A 39 -3.81 9.49 25.15
CA HIS A 39 -4.50 10.71 25.57
C HIS A 39 -5.41 10.48 26.77
N ASN A 40 -5.70 11.58 27.48
CA ASN A 40 -6.74 11.59 28.51
C ASN A 40 -8.11 11.77 27.84
N MET A 41 -8.95 10.73 27.91
CA MET A 41 -10.29 10.76 27.34
C MET A 41 -11.24 11.54 28.24
N LEU A 42 -12.13 12.35 27.66
CA LEU A 42 -13.21 13.01 28.40
C LEU A 42 -14.14 11.98 29.04
N ASP A 43 -14.61 11.03 28.24
CA ASP A 43 -15.55 9.98 28.64
C ASP A 43 -14.92 8.57 28.55
N ASP A 44 -13.79 8.40 29.23
CA ASP A 44 -12.98 7.17 29.24
C ASP A 44 -13.79 5.89 29.54
N SER A 45 -14.76 5.98 30.46
CA SER A 45 -15.51 4.81 30.96
C SER A 45 -16.55 4.28 29.98
N SER A 46 -17.05 5.14 29.08
CA SER A 46 -18.06 4.80 28.06
C SER A 46 -17.48 4.72 26.66
N ASP A 47 -16.20 5.05 26.48
CA ASP A 47 -15.52 4.90 25.19
C ASP A 47 -15.57 3.42 24.74
N PRO A 48 -16.07 3.13 23.52
CA PRO A 48 -16.29 1.76 23.07
C PRO A 48 -14.97 0.99 22.85
N ILE A 49 -13.88 1.68 22.51
CA ILE A 49 -12.56 1.07 22.28
C ILE A 49 -11.95 0.67 23.62
N LEU A 50 -11.86 1.59 24.56
CA LEU A 50 -11.30 1.34 25.89
C LEU A 50 -12.13 0.33 26.68
N THR A 51 -13.46 0.40 26.60
CA THR A 51 -14.36 -0.58 27.20
C THR A 51 -14.13 -1.98 26.61
N THR A 52 -13.93 -2.08 25.30
CA THR A 52 -13.64 -3.37 24.65
C THR A 52 -12.29 -3.92 25.08
N ILE A 53 -11.24 -3.09 25.10
CA ILE A 53 -9.89 -3.47 25.56
C ILE A 53 -9.93 -4.01 27.00
N ARG A 54 -10.65 -3.33 27.90
CA ARG A 54 -10.86 -3.79 29.29
C ARG A 54 -11.60 -5.12 29.35
N ARG A 55 -12.66 -5.27 28.56
CA ARG A 55 -13.48 -6.50 28.52
C ARG A 55 -12.68 -7.72 28.06
N ILE A 56 -11.78 -7.56 27.08
CA ILE A 56 -10.96 -8.66 26.54
C ILE A 56 -9.63 -8.86 27.27
N GLY A 57 -9.26 -7.97 28.19
CA GLY A 57 -8.10 -8.12 29.06
C GLY A 57 -6.74 -7.80 28.42
N LEU A 58 -6.69 -6.97 27.36
CA LEU A 58 -5.42 -6.58 26.72
C LEU A 58 -4.82 -5.34 27.40
N PHE A 59 -4.01 -5.56 28.44
CA PHE A 59 -3.44 -4.49 29.27
C PHE A 59 -1.95 -4.22 29.03
N ASN A 60 -1.41 -4.69 27.90
CA ASN A 60 0.02 -4.59 27.55
C ASN A 60 0.94 -5.22 28.61
N SER A 61 0.49 -6.29 29.28
CA SER A 61 1.29 -7.04 30.26
C SER A 61 2.52 -7.66 29.60
N SER A 62 3.57 -8.02 30.33
CA SER A 62 4.76 -8.66 29.74
C SER A 62 4.44 -10.02 29.06
N ALA A 63 3.38 -10.70 29.50
CA ALA A 63 2.93 -11.97 28.92
C ALA A 63 2.20 -11.79 27.57
N ASP A 64 1.57 -10.63 27.34
CA ASP A 64 0.78 -10.38 26.14
C ASP A 64 1.70 -10.32 24.91
N ARG A 65 1.49 -11.19 23.93
CA ARG A 65 2.30 -11.18 22.69
C ARG A 65 1.85 -10.12 21.68
N VAL A 66 0.62 -9.63 21.82
CA VAL A 66 0.05 -8.54 21.05
C VAL A 66 -0.13 -7.34 21.98
N LYS A 67 0.31 -6.16 21.55
CA LYS A 67 0.16 -4.91 22.29
C LYS A 67 -0.84 -4.01 21.58
N VAL A 68 -1.54 -3.19 22.34
CA VAL A 68 -2.53 -2.23 21.83
C VAL A 68 -2.15 -0.83 22.27
N ILE A 69 -2.16 0.09 21.32
CA ILE A 69 -1.99 1.52 21.54
C ILE A 69 -3.14 2.21 20.80
N PHE A 70 -4.04 2.81 21.56
CA PHE A 70 -5.11 3.66 21.07
C PHE A 70 -4.62 5.11 21.03
N HIS A 71 -4.59 5.68 19.83
CA HIS A 71 -4.21 7.06 19.59
C HIS A 71 -5.43 7.84 19.06
N PRO A 72 -6.24 8.45 19.93
CA PRO A 72 -7.49 9.14 19.56
C PRO A 72 -7.24 10.57 19.03
N GLU A 73 -6.26 10.72 18.14
CA GLU A 73 -5.93 11.99 17.47
C GLU A 73 -5.39 11.69 16.06
N PHE A 74 -5.50 12.65 15.16
CA PHE A 74 -4.84 12.53 13.86
C PHE A 74 -3.32 12.57 14.02
N LEU A 75 -2.62 11.77 13.22
CA LEU A 75 -1.17 11.79 13.18
C LEU A 75 -0.67 13.10 12.59
N SER A 76 0.38 13.64 13.19
CA SER A 76 1.03 14.87 12.77
C SER A 76 2.50 14.85 13.14
N SER A 77 3.35 15.29 12.23
CA SER A 77 4.78 15.56 12.45
C SER A 77 5.06 16.53 13.61
N THR A 78 4.06 17.32 14.03
CA THR A 78 4.18 18.23 15.19
C THR A 78 3.85 17.58 16.54
N SER A 79 3.37 16.33 16.55
CA SER A 79 3.02 15.63 17.79
C SER A 79 4.27 15.35 18.64
N PRO A 80 4.28 15.69 19.94
CA PRO A 80 5.42 15.41 20.81
C PRO A 80 5.58 13.92 21.15
N LEU A 81 4.54 13.11 20.92
CA LEU A 81 4.57 11.67 21.20
C LEU A 81 5.02 10.85 20.01
N LEU A 82 4.45 11.14 18.84
CA LEU A 82 4.70 10.42 17.60
C LEU A 82 4.82 11.42 16.44
N PRO A 83 6.01 12.04 16.25
CA PRO A 83 6.22 13.11 15.27
C PRO A 83 6.38 12.54 13.86
N VAL A 84 5.31 11.94 13.33
CA VAL A 84 5.24 11.45 11.95
C VAL A 84 3.91 11.81 11.34
N ASP A 85 3.92 12.11 10.04
CA ASP A 85 2.69 12.31 9.30
C ASP A 85 2.03 10.96 8.96
N TYR A 86 0.74 10.99 8.64
CA TYR A 86 -0.06 9.78 8.39
C TYR A 86 0.58 8.86 7.33
N GLU A 87 1.03 9.41 6.20
CA GLU A 87 1.64 8.61 5.12
C GLU A 87 2.93 7.91 5.56
N GLU A 88 3.77 8.60 6.34
CA GLU A 88 5.02 8.03 6.87
C GLU A 88 4.72 6.91 7.87
N PHE A 89 3.72 7.11 8.72
CA PHE A 89 3.27 6.09 9.66
C PHE A 89 2.76 4.84 8.94
N VAL A 90 1.92 5.01 7.91
CA VAL A 90 1.42 3.86 7.12
C VAL A 90 2.58 3.12 6.45
N ARG A 91 3.55 3.84 5.85
CA ARG A 91 4.74 3.23 5.23
C ARG A 91 5.63 2.46 6.21
N GLY A 92 5.67 2.90 7.47
CA GLY A 92 6.37 2.24 8.57
C GLY A 92 5.64 1.02 9.14
N CYS A 93 4.34 0.88 8.87
CA CYS A 93 3.56 -0.27 9.29
C CYS A 93 3.77 -1.48 8.36
N HIS A 94 3.35 -2.66 8.85
CA HIS A 94 3.50 -3.92 8.10
C HIS A 94 2.21 -4.38 7.42
N LEU A 95 1.05 -4.06 8.01
CA LEU A 95 -0.26 -4.54 7.59
C LEU A 95 -1.33 -3.54 8.04
N GLY A 96 -2.19 -3.11 7.12
CA GLY A 96 -3.43 -2.37 7.44
C GLY A 96 -4.58 -3.35 7.70
N VAL A 97 -5.43 -3.08 8.70
CA VAL A 97 -6.53 -3.98 9.07
C VAL A 97 -7.83 -3.18 9.16
N PHE A 98 -8.69 -3.33 8.15
CA PHE A 98 -9.92 -2.55 7.96
C PHE A 98 -11.13 -3.49 7.82
N PRO A 99 -11.55 -4.17 8.91
CA PRO A 99 -12.62 -5.16 8.87
C PRO A 99 -13.99 -4.47 8.87
N SER A 100 -14.24 -3.55 7.94
CA SER A 100 -15.41 -2.69 7.90
C SER A 100 -16.72 -3.46 7.70
N TYR A 101 -17.81 -2.99 8.31
CA TYR A 101 -19.15 -3.54 8.07
C TYR A 101 -19.91 -2.74 6.99
N TYR A 102 -19.70 -1.43 6.98
CA TYR A 102 -20.28 -0.50 6.03
C TYR A 102 -19.19 0.44 5.55
N GLU A 103 -18.76 0.27 4.31
CA GLU A 103 -17.70 1.05 3.68
C GLU A 103 -17.98 1.15 2.18
N PRO A 104 -18.65 2.23 1.71
CA PRO A 104 -19.09 2.32 0.32
C PRO A 104 -17.95 2.19 -0.70
N TRP A 105 -16.75 2.65 -0.35
CA TRP A 105 -15.54 2.47 -1.14
C TRP A 105 -14.44 1.82 -0.31
N GLY A 106 -13.61 2.60 0.38
CA GLY A 106 -12.45 2.10 1.12
C GLY A 106 -11.18 2.79 0.67
N TYR A 107 -11.05 4.08 0.99
CA TYR A 107 -9.87 4.86 0.64
C TYR A 107 -8.63 4.40 1.42
N THR A 108 -8.78 4.12 2.72
CA THR A 108 -7.68 3.69 3.59
C THR A 108 -6.98 2.41 3.10
N PRO A 109 -7.68 1.30 2.78
CA PRO A 109 -7.01 0.13 2.21
C PRO A 109 -6.42 0.39 0.82
N ALA A 110 -7.04 1.26 0.00
CA ALA A 110 -6.49 1.65 -1.31
C ALA A 110 -5.19 2.46 -1.19
N GLU A 111 -5.13 3.42 -0.26
CA GLU A 111 -3.93 4.17 0.10
C GLU A 111 -2.82 3.24 0.58
N CYS A 112 -3.14 2.27 1.44
CA CYS A 112 -2.18 1.24 1.84
C CYS A 112 -1.59 0.51 0.63
N THR A 113 -2.42 0.11 -0.34
CA THR A 113 -1.95 -0.57 -1.56
C THR A 113 -1.00 0.31 -2.38
N VAL A 114 -1.33 1.59 -2.57
CA VAL A 114 -0.45 2.56 -3.26
C VAL A 114 0.88 2.74 -2.53
N MET A 115 0.89 2.61 -1.21
CA MET A 115 2.11 2.67 -0.39
C MET A 115 2.85 1.32 -0.28
N GLY A 116 2.40 0.28 -0.99
CA GLY A 116 2.98 -1.06 -0.95
C GLY A 116 2.80 -1.76 0.40
N ILE A 117 1.74 -1.43 1.13
CA ILE A 117 1.39 -2.00 2.43
C ILE A 117 0.22 -2.98 2.24
N PRO A 118 0.43 -4.29 2.52
CA PRO A 118 -0.64 -5.26 2.54
C PRO A 118 -1.80 -4.80 3.42
N SER A 119 -3.03 -5.16 3.05
CA SER A 119 -4.22 -4.75 3.80
C SER A 119 -5.26 -5.86 3.90
N ILE A 120 -5.97 -5.89 5.03
CA ILE A 120 -7.18 -6.68 5.20
C ILE A 120 -8.38 -5.76 5.01
N SER A 121 -9.26 -6.08 4.07
CA SER A 121 -10.57 -5.44 3.89
C SER A 121 -11.67 -6.51 3.92
N THR A 122 -12.89 -6.21 3.45
CA THR A 122 -14.03 -7.14 3.53
C THR A 122 -14.78 -7.23 2.22
N ASN A 123 -15.53 -8.31 2.00
CA ASN A 123 -16.46 -8.42 0.87
C ASN A 123 -17.75 -7.60 1.03
N LEU A 124 -17.77 -6.66 1.98
CA LEU A 124 -18.79 -5.63 2.14
C LEU A 124 -18.25 -4.22 1.81
N SER A 125 -16.93 -4.06 1.64
CA SER A 125 -16.34 -2.78 1.22
C SER A 125 -16.27 -2.70 -0.30
N GLY A 126 -16.45 -1.50 -0.86
CA GLY A 126 -16.32 -1.28 -2.30
C GLY A 126 -14.93 -1.66 -2.84
N PHE A 127 -13.87 -1.35 -2.09
CA PHE A 127 -12.49 -1.73 -2.38
C PHE A 127 -12.35 -3.25 -2.38
N GLY A 128 -12.84 -3.95 -1.35
CA GLY A 128 -12.74 -5.40 -1.27
C GLY A 128 -13.44 -6.08 -2.43
N CYS A 129 -14.67 -5.66 -2.77
CA CYS A 129 -15.40 -6.15 -3.93
C CYS A 129 -14.67 -5.87 -5.25
N PHE A 130 -14.13 -4.65 -5.42
CA PHE A 130 -13.39 -4.27 -6.62
C PHE A 130 -12.14 -5.14 -6.81
N MET A 131 -11.36 -5.36 -5.76
CA MET A 131 -10.15 -6.19 -5.81
C MET A 131 -10.47 -7.67 -6.05
N GLU A 132 -11.56 -8.18 -5.46
CA GLU A 132 -12.05 -9.56 -5.67
C GLU A 132 -12.43 -9.81 -7.13
N GLU A 133 -13.07 -8.83 -7.77
CA GLU A 133 -13.52 -8.93 -9.16
C GLU A 133 -12.36 -8.85 -10.16
N HIS A 134 -11.34 -8.02 -9.89
CA HIS A 134 -10.28 -7.72 -10.85
C HIS A 134 -9.01 -8.58 -10.67
N ILE A 135 -8.84 -9.28 -9.54
CA ILE A 135 -7.60 -10.04 -9.24
C ILE A 135 -7.94 -11.51 -8.98
N ALA A 136 -7.24 -12.44 -9.64
CA ALA A 136 -7.52 -13.88 -9.47
C ALA A 136 -7.18 -14.42 -8.08
N ASP A 137 -6.07 -13.97 -7.50
CA ASP A 137 -5.60 -14.35 -6.17
C ASP A 137 -5.15 -13.10 -5.40
N PRO A 138 -6.08 -12.32 -4.83
CA PRO A 138 -5.78 -11.08 -4.12
C PRO A 138 -4.79 -11.30 -2.97
N SER A 139 -4.86 -12.47 -2.31
CA SER A 139 -4.04 -12.81 -1.15
C SER A 139 -2.55 -12.92 -1.49
N ALA A 140 -2.22 -13.42 -2.69
CA ALA A 140 -0.84 -13.51 -3.16
C ALA A 140 -0.19 -12.14 -3.43
N TYR A 141 -1.01 -11.11 -3.62
CA TYR A 141 -0.61 -9.71 -3.74
C TYR A 141 -0.80 -8.90 -2.45
N GLY A 142 -1.05 -9.56 -1.31
CA GLY A 142 -1.17 -8.88 -0.01
C GLY A 142 -2.52 -8.22 0.25
N ILE A 143 -3.55 -8.54 -0.53
CA ILE A 143 -4.93 -8.08 -0.33
C ILE A 143 -5.74 -9.23 0.26
N TYR A 144 -6.07 -9.11 1.54
CA TYR A 144 -6.85 -10.12 2.26
C TYR A 144 -8.31 -9.67 2.35
N ILE A 145 -9.23 -10.46 1.78
CA ILE A 145 -10.65 -10.13 1.78
C ILE A 145 -11.33 -11.03 2.82
N LEU A 146 -11.77 -10.41 3.92
CA LEU A 146 -12.53 -11.06 4.98
C LEU A 146 -13.98 -11.27 4.53
N ASP A 147 -14.50 -12.49 4.71
CA ASP A 147 -15.91 -12.74 4.44
C ASP A 147 -16.76 -12.31 5.64
N ARG A 148 -17.48 -11.20 5.45
CA ARG A 148 -18.47 -10.66 6.39
C ARG A 148 -19.90 -10.72 5.85
N ARG A 149 -20.08 -11.15 4.61
CA ARG A 149 -21.37 -11.19 3.92
C ARG A 149 -22.07 -12.54 4.03
N PHE A 150 -21.30 -13.63 3.97
CA PHE A 150 -21.85 -14.99 3.90
C PHE A 150 -21.47 -15.86 5.11
N ARG A 151 -20.84 -15.25 6.13
CA ARG A 151 -20.40 -15.94 7.35
C ARG A 151 -20.93 -15.26 8.61
N SER A 152 -20.99 -16.05 9.69
CA SER A 152 -21.34 -15.55 11.02
C SER A 152 -20.25 -14.62 11.57
N LEU A 153 -20.56 -13.84 12.59
CA LEU A 153 -19.58 -12.94 13.22
C LEU A 153 -18.39 -13.71 13.81
N ASP A 154 -18.63 -14.84 14.46
CA ASP A 154 -17.58 -15.66 15.07
C ASP A 154 -16.66 -16.29 14.01
N ASP A 155 -17.26 -16.73 12.91
CA ASP A 155 -16.55 -17.23 11.72
C ASP A 155 -15.64 -16.16 11.09
N SER A 156 -16.16 -14.93 10.93
CA SER A 156 -15.38 -13.80 10.44
C SER A 156 -14.23 -13.46 11.41
N CYS A 157 -14.47 -13.48 12.73
CA CYS A 157 -13.42 -13.27 13.72
C CYS A 157 -12.32 -14.34 13.60
N SER A 158 -12.71 -15.62 13.48
CA SER A 158 -11.78 -16.73 13.31
C SER A 158 -10.96 -16.64 12.02
N GLN A 159 -11.58 -16.19 10.93
CA GLN A 159 -10.88 -15.94 9.66
C GLN A 159 -9.88 -14.78 9.76
N LEU A 160 -10.28 -13.67 10.37
CA LEU A 160 -9.41 -12.52 10.61
C LEU A 160 -8.19 -12.93 11.45
N THR A 161 -8.41 -13.67 12.54
CA THR A 161 -7.32 -14.21 13.37
C THR A 161 -6.39 -15.10 12.56
N SER A 162 -6.94 -15.94 11.67
CA SER A 162 -6.13 -16.81 10.81
C SER A 162 -5.24 -16.00 9.86
N PHE A 163 -5.76 -14.95 9.22
CA PHE A 163 -4.97 -14.05 8.38
C PHE A 163 -3.84 -13.38 9.16
N LEU A 164 -4.14 -12.81 10.33
CA LEU A 164 -3.15 -12.15 11.19
C LEU A 164 -2.06 -13.12 11.64
N TYR A 165 -2.44 -14.32 12.09
CA TYR A 165 -1.52 -15.34 12.56
C TYR A 165 -0.58 -15.81 11.44
N SER A 166 -1.12 -16.13 10.25
CA SER A 166 -0.31 -16.50 9.09
C SER A 166 0.63 -15.39 8.65
N PHE A 167 0.20 -14.12 8.70
CA PHE A 167 1.07 -12.98 8.41
C PHE A 167 2.24 -12.88 9.39
N CYS A 168 1.99 -13.08 10.70
CA CYS A 168 3.04 -13.09 11.72
C CYS A 168 4.08 -14.23 11.53
N GLN A 169 3.71 -15.31 10.85
CA GLN A 169 4.61 -16.43 10.56
C GLN A 169 5.55 -16.18 9.36
N GLN A 170 5.33 -15.11 8.59
CA GLN A 170 6.17 -14.80 7.44
C GLN A 170 7.59 -14.41 7.87
N SER A 171 8.58 -14.76 7.05
CA SER A 171 9.94 -14.25 7.14
C SER A 171 10.01 -12.79 6.67
N ARG A 172 11.12 -12.10 7.00
CA ARG A 172 11.38 -10.74 6.48
C ARG A 172 11.39 -10.71 4.95
N ARG A 173 12.00 -11.71 4.31
CA ARG A 173 12.08 -11.81 2.84
C ARG A 173 10.69 -11.98 2.22
N GLN A 174 9.84 -12.84 2.80
CA GLN A 174 8.46 -13.02 2.34
C GLN A 174 7.65 -11.73 2.44
N ARG A 175 7.79 -10.97 3.55
CA ARG A 175 7.12 -9.65 3.70
C ARG A 175 7.57 -8.65 2.65
N ILE A 176 8.87 -8.56 2.36
CA ILE A 176 9.40 -7.65 1.34
C ILE A 176 8.81 -7.99 -0.05
N ILE A 177 8.85 -9.27 -0.44
CA ILE A 177 8.28 -9.72 -1.72
C ILE A 177 6.78 -9.40 -1.79
N GLN A 178 6.03 -9.65 -0.72
CA GLN A 178 4.60 -9.35 -0.68
C GLN A 178 4.33 -7.83 -0.80
N ARG A 179 5.12 -6.98 -0.13
CA ARG A 179 5.01 -5.51 -0.26
C ARG A 179 5.25 -5.05 -1.70
N ASN A 180 6.29 -5.57 -2.36
CA ASN A 180 6.60 -5.23 -3.76
C ASN A 180 5.46 -5.67 -4.69
N ARG A 181 4.85 -6.84 -4.45
CA ARG A 181 3.66 -7.27 -5.20
C ARG A 181 2.45 -6.37 -4.92
N THR A 182 2.24 -5.99 -3.66
CA THR A 182 1.12 -5.11 -3.27
C THR A 182 1.21 -3.77 -4.02
N GLU A 183 2.42 -3.19 -4.08
CA GLU A 183 2.66 -1.90 -4.75
C GLU A 183 2.34 -1.94 -6.26
N ARG A 184 2.58 -3.08 -6.94
CA ARG A 184 2.24 -3.28 -8.36
C ARG A 184 0.73 -3.19 -8.66
N LEU A 185 -0.13 -3.27 -7.64
CA LEU A 185 -1.57 -3.08 -7.80
C LEU A 185 -1.97 -1.59 -7.80
N SER A 186 -1.06 -0.67 -7.53
CA SER A 186 -1.34 0.77 -7.50
C SER A 186 -1.88 1.30 -8.84
N ASP A 187 -1.36 0.80 -9.97
CA ASP A 187 -1.81 1.18 -11.31
C ASP A 187 -3.30 0.88 -11.55
N LEU A 188 -3.85 -0.17 -10.92
CA LEU A 188 -5.27 -0.54 -11.01
C LEU A 188 -6.17 0.51 -10.32
N LEU A 189 -5.62 1.21 -9.33
CA LEU A 189 -6.31 2.21 -8.51
C LEU A 189 -6.09 3.64 -9.03
N ASP A 190 -5.26 3.83 -10.05
CA ASP A 190 -5.01 5.14 -10.65
C ASP A 190 -6.20 5.62 -11.49
N TRP A 191 -6.45 6.93 -11.49
CA TRP A 191 -7.52 7.55 -12.27
C TRP A 191 -7.38 7.38 -13.78
N LYS A 192 -6.17 7.17 -14.30
CA LYS A 192 -5.92 6.78 -15.70
C LYS A 192 -6.65 5.49 -16.04
N TYR A 193 -6.77 4.55 -15.09
CA TYR A 193 -7.53 3.32 -15.27
C TYR A 193 -9.01 3.54 -14.90
N LEU A 194 -9.29 4.01 -13.67
CA LEU A 194 -10.67 4.12 -13.15
C LEU A 194 -11.53 5.12 -13.93
N GLY A 195 -10.93 6.12 -14.58
CA GLY A 195 -11.62 7.11 -15.40
C GLY A 195 -12.41 6.53 -16.57
N ARG A 196 -12.07 5.31 -17.04
CA ARG A 196 -12.81 4.64 -18.11
C ARG A 196 -14.28 4.39 -17.76
N TYR A 197 -14.59 4.13 -16.50
CA TYR A 197 -15.98 3.91 -16.05
C TYR A 197 -16.81 5.19 -16.13
N TYR A 198 -16.21 6.35 -15.83
CA TYR A 198 -16.86 7.65 -16.01
C TYR A 198 -17.15 7.95 -17.49
N MET A 199 -16.22 7.59 -18.36
CA MET A 199 -16.41 7.75 -19.81
C MET A 199 -17.51 6.85 -20.36
N SER A 200 -17.51 5.57 -19.94
CA SER A 200 -18.56 4.62 -20.29
C SER A 200 -19.95 5.12 -19.86
N ALA A 201 -20.07 5.64 -18.63
CA ALA A 201 -21.33 6.22 -18.14
C ALA A 201 -21.81 7.41 -19.00
N ARG A 202 -20.90 8.30 -19.42
CA ARG A 202 -21.24 9.43 -20.30
C ARG A 202 -21.66 8.98 -21.70
N HIS A 203 -20.95 8.01 -22.30
CA HIS A 203 -21.33 7.45 -23.59
C HIS A 203 -22.70 6.76 -23.53
N MET A 204 -22.95 6.00 -22.47
CA MET A 204 -24.26 5.37 -22.24
C MET A 204 -25.38 6.39 -22.09
N ALA A 205 -25.12 7.49 -21.39
CA ALA A 205 -26.09 8.59 -21.25
C ALA A 205 -26.41 9.24 -22.61
N LEU A 206 -25.39 9.51 -23.44
CA LEU A 206 -25.58 10.08 -24.78
C LEU A 206 -26.34 9.13 -25.71
N ALA A 207 -26.02 7.84 -25.71
CA ALA A 207 -26.71 6.85 -26.53
C ALA A 207 -28.18 6.68 -26.12
N LYS A 208 -28.50 6.79 -24.82
CA LYS A 208 -29.89 6.77 -24.34
C LYS A 208 -30.66 8.04 -24.68
N ALA A 209 -30.00 9.20 -24.60
CA ALA A 209 -30.64 10.49 -24.86
C ALA A 209 -30.80 10.80 -26.37
N PHE A 210 -29.86 10.34 -27.19
CA PHE A 210 -29.75 10.66 -28.61
C PHE A 210 -29.42 9.41 -29.45
N PRO A 211 -30.32 8.41 -29.49
CA PRO A 211 -30.06 7.12 -30.12
C PRO A 211 -29.77 7.21 -31.64
N GLU A 212 -30.30 8.24 -32.32
CA GLU A 212 -30.07 8.47 -33.76
C GLU A 212 -28.66 8.96 -34.09
N HIS A 213 -27.96 9.55 -33.10
CA HIS A 213 -26.65 10.18 -33.29
C HIS A 213 -25.52 9.45 -32.56
N PHE A 214 -25.86 8.71 -31.49
CA PHE A 214 -24.90 8.02 -30.66
C PHE A 214 -25.35 6.57 -30.47
N THR A 215 -24.53 5.65 -30.94
CA THR A 215 -24.65 4.23 -30.60
C THR A 215 -23.68 3.92 -29.46
N TYR A 216 -24.20 3.25 -28.43
CA TYR A 216 -23.36 2.61 -27.42
C TYR A 216 -23.43 1.12 -27.68
N GLU A 217 -22.38 0.58 -28.27
CA GLU A 217 -22.15 -0.85 -28.16
C GLU A 217 -21.44 -1.07 -26.83
N PRO A 218 -22.05 -1.83 -25.90
CA PRO A 218 -21.31 -2.32 -24.75
C PRO A 218 -20.07 -3.00 -25.30
N HIS A 219 -18.89 -2.57 -24.86
CA HIS A 219 -17.68 -3.32 -25.19
C HIS A 219 -17.85 -4.69 -24.51
N GLU A 220 -18.34 -5.69 -25.25
CA GLU A 220 -18.70 -7.02 -24.75
C GLU A 220 -17.50 -7.78 -24.15
N ALA A 221 -16.31 -7.20 -24.18
CA ALA A 221 -15.06 -7.79 -23.72
C ALA A 221 -14.37 -7.08 -22.54
N ASP A 222 -14.95 -6.07 -21.87
CA ASP A 222 -14.21 -5.35 -20.79
C ASP A 222 -14.74 -5.54 -19.36
N ALA A 223 -15.99 -5.97 -19.18
CA ALA A 223 -16.58 -6.11 -17.83
C ALA A 223 -16.03 -7.33 -17.05
N ALA A 224 -15.35 -8.27 -17.71
CA ALA A 224 -14.77 -9.46 -17.08
C ALA A 224 -13.34 -9.80 -17.59
N GLN A 225 -12.77 -8.98 -18.47
CA GLN A 225 -11.49 -9.22 -19.15
C GLN A 225 -10.49 -8.07 -18.94
N GLY A 226 -10.82 -7.06 -18.13
CA GLY A 226 -9.84 -6.13 -17.58
C GLY A 226 -8.87 -6.87 -16.67
N TYR A 227 -7.62 -6.99 -17.11
CA TYR A 227 -6.45 -7.59 -16.42
C TYR A 227 -6.77 -8.42 -15.19
N ARG A 228 -7.11 -9.69 -15.40
CA ARG A 228 -7.06 -10.65 -14.31
C ARG A 228 -5.60 -10.81 -13.93
N TYR A 229 -5.14 -10.08 -12.91
CA TYR A 229 -3.79 -10.25 -12.38
C TYR A 229 -3.62 -11.74 -12.07
N PRO A 230 -2.77 -12.45 -12.81
CA PRO A 230 -2.64 -13.88 -12.66
C PRO A 230 -1.97 -14.15 -11.33
N ARG A 231 -2.10 -15.39 -10.85
CA ARG A 231 -1.36 -15.82 -9.68
C ARG A 231 0.15 -15.59 -9.94
N PRO A 232 0.90 -14.95 -9.02
CA PRO A 232 2.35 -14.81 -9.16
C PRO A 232 3.00 -16.17 -9.36
N ALA A 233 3.99 -16.27 -10.25
CA ALA A 233 4.61 -17.54 -10.61
C ALA A 233 5.42 -18.13 -9.43
N SER A 234 5.89 -17.27 -8.54
CA SER A 234 6.65 -17.66 -7.36
C SER A 234 5.72 -18.03 -6.18
N VAL A 235 5.61 -19.34 -5.91
CA VAL A 235 5.05 -19.90 -4.68
C VAL A 235 5.83 -19.30 -3.50
N PRO A 236 5.16 -18.79 -2.43
CA PRO A 236 5.90 -18.36 -1.25
C PRO A 236 6.77 -19.53 -0.79
N PRO A 237 8.07 -19.34 -0.51
CA PRO A 237 8.92 -20.44 -0.10
C PRO A 237 8.26 -21.13 1.09
N SER A 238 8.09 -22.45 0.99
CA SER A 238 7.50 -23.29 2.04
C SER A 238 8.14 -22.94 3.38
N PRO A 239 7.40 -22.91 4.50
CA PRO A 239 7.98 -22.58 5.80
C PRO A 239 9.14 -23.53 6.08
N SER A 240 10.36 -23.02 6.00
CA SER A 240 11.55 -23.81 6.27
C SER A 240 11.51 -24.19 7.75
N LEU A 241 11.52 -25.49 8.02
CA LEU A 241 11.61 -26.06 9.36
C LEU A 241 12.72 -25.35 10.15
N SER A 242 12.42 -25.05 11.42
CA SER A 242 13.28 -24.38 12.37
C SER A 242 14.67 -25.02 12.45
N ARG A 243 15.68 -24.37 11.88
CA ARG A 243 17.07 -24.51 12.31
C ARG A 243 17.60 -23.14 12.74
N HIS A 244 18.32 -23.17 13.85
CA HIS A 244 18.89 -21.99 14.50
C HIS A 244 19.73 -21.17 13.53
N SER A 245 19.43 -19.88 13.44
CA SER A 245 20.27 -18.91 12.74
C SER A 245 21.45 -18.54 13.63
N SER A 246 22.65 -18.99 13.29
CA SER A 246 23.90 -18.41 13.81
C SER A 246 24.15 -17.05 13.14
N PRO A 247 24.74 -16.07 13.84
CA PRO A 247 24.92 -14.73 13.30
C PRO A 247 26.21 -14.66 12.48
N HIS A 248 26.13 -14.23 11.23
CA HIS A 248 27.30 -13.70 10.54
C HIS A 248 26.97 -12.33 9.92
N GLN A 249 27.67 -11.32 10.43
CA GLN A 249 27.77 -9.97 9.89
C GLN A 249 28.86 -9.91 8.81
N SER A 250 28.60 -9.01 7.86
CA SER A 250 29.49 -8.16 7.04
C SER A 250 30.55 -8.78 6.10
N GLU A 251 30.28 -8.53 4.81
CA GLU A 251 31.14 -7.89 3.77
C GLU A 251 32.45 -8.56 3.27
N ASP A 252 32.47 -8.69 1.94
CA ASP A 252 33.56 -8.71 0.94
C ASP A 252 34.36 -9.98 0.54
N GLU A 253 34.22 -10.24 -0.78
CA GLU A 253 35.10 -10.81 -1.83
C GLU A 253 35.52 -12.30 -1.91
N ASP A 254 35.08 -12.90 -3.03
CA ASP A 254 35.77 -13.78 -4.00
C ASP A 254 36.81 -14.83 -3.55
N GLU A 255 36.43 -16.12 -3.68
CA GLU A 255 37.04 -17.13 -4.58
C GLU A 255 36.39 -18.53 -4.38
N PRO A 256 36.43 -19.42 -5.40
CA PRO A 256 35.49 -20.53 -5.56
C PRO A 256 35.97 -21.81 -4.89
N ARG A 257 35.08 -22.52 -4.21
CA ARG A 257 35.34 -23.90 -3.78
C ARG A 257 34.13 -24.79 -3.93
N ASP A 258 34.29 -25.70 -4.88
CA ASP A 258 33.57 -26.96 -5.10
C ASP A 258 32.63 -27.39 -3.97
N GLY A 259 31.35 -27.12 -4.19
CA GLY A 259 30.21 -27.66 -3.45
C GLY A 259 29.05 -27.78 -4.44
N LEU A 260 28.35 -28.91 -4.40
CA LEU A 260 27.31 -29.30 -5.35
C LEU A 260 26.34 -28.15 -5.70
N PRO A 261 25.81 -28.08 -6.92
CA PRO A 261 24.77 -27.11 -7.23
C PRO A 261 23.56 -27.42 -6.36
N ASP A 262 23.22 -26.48 -5.46
CA ASP A 262 21.92 -26.40 -4.81
C ASP A 262 20.87 -26.21 -5.92
N VAL A 263 20.36 -27.32 -6.46
CA VAL A 263 19.21 -27.37 -7.34
C VAL A 263 17.98 -27.13 -6.46
N ASP A 264 17.71 -25.86 -6.14
CA ASP A 264 16.38 -25.28 -5.80
C ASP A 264 16.52 -23.86 -5.20
N GLY A 265 17.35 -23.03 -5.83
CA GLY A 265 17.54 -21.64 -5.45
C GLY A 265 17.38 -20.71 -6.64
N GLU A 266 16.24 -20.76 -7.34
CA GLU A 266 15.93 -19.69 -8.30
C GLU A 266 16.00 -18.36 -7.54
N ARG A 267 17.03 -17.58 -7.85
CA ARG A 267 17.21 -16.22 -7.34
C ARG A 267 15.96 -15.46 -7.80
N TYR A 268 15.08 -15.13 -6.85
CA TYR A 268 13.94 -14.26 -7.10
C TYR A 268 14.42 -13.01 -7.84
N ASP A 269 14.14 -12.97 -9.14
CA ASP A 269 14.42 -11.85 -10.01
C ASP A 269 13.19 -10.95 -10.01
N GLU A 270 13.32 -9.83 -9.30
CA GLU A 270 12.24 -8.89 -9.13
C GLU A 270 11.85 -8.23 -10.46
N ASP A 271 12.83 -7.93 -11.31
CA ASP A 271 12.62 -7.27 -12.58
C ASP A 271 11.93 -8.22 -13.57
N GLU A 272 12.29 -9.51 -13.55
CA GLU A 272 11.65 -10.53 -14.37
C GLU A 272 10.19 -10.76 -13.96
N GLU A 273 9.90 -10.85 -12.65
CA GLU A 273 8.54 -11.02 -12.14
C GLU A 273 7.69 -9.77 -12.43
N ALA A 274 8.26 -8.57 -12.25
CA ALA A 274 7.61 -7.32 -12.62
C ALA A 274 7.38 -7.22 -14.15
N ALA A 275 8.27 -7.77 -14.98
CA ALA A 275 8.07 -7.83 -16.43
C ALA A 275 7.01 -8.87 -16.84
N LYS A 276 6.88 -9.98 -16.10
CA LYS A 276 5.77 -10.93 -16.26
C LYS A 276 4.44 -10.27 -15.91
N ASP A 277 4.38 -9.60 -14.75
CA ASP A 277 3.21 -8.83 -14.34
C ASP A 277 2.86 -7.75 -15.37
N ARG A 278 3.82 -6.92 -15.80
CA ARG A 278 3.61 -5.87 -16.83
C ARG A 278 3.18 -6.40 -18.20
N ARG A 279 3.58 -7.61 -18.60
CA ARG A 279 3.08 -8.23 -19.86
C ARG A 279 1.63 -8.70 -19.72
N ASN A 280 1.23 -9.05 -18.50
CA ASN A 280 -0.13 -9.48 -18.17
C ASN A 280 -1.06 -8.28 -17.90
N ILE A 281 -0.49 -7.12 -17.52
CA ILE A 281 -1.14 -5.81 -17.41
C ILE A 281 -0.98 -5.07 -18.75
N ARG A 282 -1.84 -5.29 -19.75
CA ARG A 282 -1.84 -4.38 -20.91
C ARG A 282 -2.30 -2.98 -20.45
N ALA A 283 -1.98 -1.94 -21.21
CA ALA A 283 -2.66 -0.66 -21.05
C ALA A 283 -4.01 -0.74 -21.80
N PRO A 284 -5.07 -0.02 -21.36
CA PRO A 284 -6.26 0.10 -22.18
C PRO A 284 -5.88 0.69 -23.54
N ASP A 285 -6.16 -0.05 -24.62
CA ASP A 285 -6.00 0.45 -25.98
C ASP A 285 -7.04 1.55 -26.19
N TRP A 286 -6.59 2.79 -26.17
CA TRP A 286 -7.45 3.90 -26.51
C TRP A 286 -7.69 3.91 -28.03
N PRO A 287 -8.94 3.91 -28.51
CA PRO A 287 -9.20 4.14 -29.92
C PRO A 287 -8.61 5.50 -30.29
N ARG A 288 -7.53 5.51 -31.07
CA ARG A 288 -7.05 6.74 -31.71
C ARG A 288 -8.25 7.31 -32.45
N ARG A 289 -8.57 8.58 -32.18
CA ARG A 289 -9.60 9.36 -32.88
C ARG A 289 -9.56 8.96 -34.34
N ALA A 290 -10.60 8.27 -34.82
CA ALA A 290 -10.76 8.07 -36.25
C ALA A 290 -10.81 9.48 -36.85
N SER A 291 -9.75 9.85 -37.57
CA SER A 291 -9.77 11.06 -38.38
C SER A 291 -10.95 10.90 -39.31
N CYS A 292 -11.92 11.80 -39.17
CA CYS A 292 -13.02 11.96 -40.10
C CYS A 292 -12.43 12.22 -41.49
N ALA A 293 -12.25 11.16 -42.27
CA ALA A 293 -11.94 11.26 -43.68
C ALA A 293 -13.22 11.70 -44.39
N SER A 294 -13.40 13.00 -44.50
CA SER A 294 -14.39 13.57 -45.41
C SER A 294 -13.99 13.24 -46.84
N SER A 295 -14.72 12.31 -47.45
CA SER A 295 -14.71 12.08 -48.89
C SER A 295 -15.17 13.35 -49.61
N THR A 296 -14.25 14.05 -50.27
CA THR A 296 -14.62 15.05 -51.28
C THR A 296 -13.76 14.87 -52.51
N SER A 297 -14.38 14.29 -53.54
CA SER A 297 -13.93 14.26 -54.92
C SER A 297 -14.02 15.67 -55.54
N GLY A 298 -12.96 16.10 -56.24
CA GLY A 298 -13.12 17.01 -57.38
C GLY A 298 -12.22 18.26 -57.44
N SER A 299 -11.28 18.21 -58.40
CA SER A 299 -10.83 19.33 -59.26
C SER A 299 -9.72 20.30 -58.80
N LYS A 300 -8.52 19.99 -59.34
CA LYS A 300 -7.45 20.85 -59.91
C LYS A 300 -7.57 22.38 -59.74
N ARG A 301 -6.51 23.01 -59.20
CA ARG A 301 -5.70 24.05 -59.88
C ARG A 301 -4.43 24.49 -59.08
N SER A 302 -3.31 24.48 -59.81
CA SER A 302 -2.08 25.31 -59.76
C SER A 302 -1.51 25.90 -58.45
N SER A 303 -0.26 25.49 -58.16
CA SER A 303 0.93 26.26 -57.72
C SER A 303 0.78 27.75 -57.33
N VAL A 304 1.37 28.18 -56.21
CA VAL A 304 2.61 29.02 -56.11
C VAL A 304 3.14 28.98 -54.65
N ASP A 305 4.47 28.87 -54.48
CA ASP A 305 5.24 29.07 -53.23
C ASP A 305 5.19 30.52 -52.71
N THR A 306 5.07 30.72 -51.38
CA THR A 306 5.79 31.79 -50.64
C THR A 306 5.81 31.48 -49.14
N ALA A 307 7.01 31.46 -48.53
CA ALA A 307 7.25 31.47 -47.08
C ALA A 307 7.48 32.93 -46.58
N PRO A 308 7.86 33.17 -45.31
CA PRO A 308 7.14 32.91 -44.05
C PRO A 308 6.93 34.22 -43.24
N SER A 309 6.03 34.26 -42.25
CA SER A 309 6.14 35.26 -41.17
C SER A 309 5.47 34.86 -39.85
N SER A 310 6.32 34.89 -38.82
CA SER A 310 6.11 35.35 -37.43
C SER A 310 4.94 34.89 -36.56
N SER A 311 5.35 34.33 -35.42
CA SER A 311 5.01 34.72 -34.03
C SER A 311 4.35 33.63 -33.18
N LEU A 312 5.16 33.16 -32.22
CA LEU A 312 4.74 32.37 -31.07
C LEU A 312 3.83 33.19 -30.16
N SER A 313 2.78 32.57 -29.64
CA SER A 313 2.17 32.96 -28.37
C SER A 313 1.67 31.72 -27.63
N THR A 314 2.29 31.47 -26.47
CA THR A 314 1.88 30.54 -25.42
C THR A 314 0.70 31.12 -24.62
N PRO A 315 -0.27 30.31 -24.17
CA PRO A 315 -1.20 30.72 -23.13
C PRO A 315 -0.77 30.24 -21.73
N SER A 316 -0.90 31.15 -20.78
CA SER A 316 -0.49 31.12 -19.37
C SER A 316 -1.37 30.26 -18.46
N GLU A 317 -0.79 29.83 -17.33
CA GLU A 317 -1.42 29.12 -16.20
C GLU A 317 -2.49 29.95 -15.46
N PRO A 318 -3.47 29.30 -14.80
CA PRO A 318 -4.44 29.98 -13.94
C PRO A 318 -3.94 30.14 -12.48
N LEU A 319 -4.15 31.34 -11.94
CA LEU A 319 -3.86 31.78 -10.57
C LEU A 319 -4.89 31.25 -9.54
N SER A 320 -4.39 30.77 -8.41
CA SER A 320 -5.15 30.49 -7.18
C SER A 320 -5.52 31.79 -6.43
N PRO A 321 -6.68 31.89 -5.75
CA PRO A 321 -6.97 32.99 -4.86
C PRO A 321 -6.47 32.73 -3.44
N ALA A 322 -5.76 33.72 -2.88
CA ALA A 322 -5.31 33.78 -1.50
C ALA A 322 -6.37 34.40 -0.57
N SER A 323 -6.31 33.94 0.67
CA SER A 323 -6.88 34.43 1.93
C SER A 323 -7.23 35.92 2.03
N SER A 324 -8.40 36.22 2.60
CA SER A 324 -8.67 37.48 3.31
C SER A 324 -9.07 37.20 4.76
N LEU A 325 -8.16 37.55 5.68
CA LEU A 325 -8.45 37.85 7.07
C LEU A 325 -9.28 39.14 7.14
N GLY A 326 -10.31 39.15 7.98
CA GLY A 326 -11.06 40.33 8.36
C GLY A 326 -11.51 40.18 9.81
N GLU A 327 -10.84 40.90 10.70
CA GLU A 327 -11.34 41.24 12.04
C GLU A 327 -12.59 42.13 11.88
N GLU A 328 -13.65 41.84 12.64
CA GLU A 328 -14.43 42.86 13.38
C GLU A 328 -15.43 42.21 14.35
N ARG A 329 -15.26 42.58 15.64
CA ARG A 329 -16.16 42.51 16.83
C ARG A 329 -16.44 41.19 17.52
#